data_AF-A0A660TSX7-F1
#
_entry.id   AF-A0A660TSX7-F1
#
_cell.length_a   1.000
_cell.length_b   1.000
_cell.length_c   1.000
_cell.angle_alpha   90.00
_cell.angle_beta   90.00
_cell.angle_gamma   90.00
#
_symmetry.space_group_name_H-M   'P 1'
#
loop_
_entity.id
_entity.type
_entity.pdbx_description
1 polymer ?
#
loop_
_entity_poly.entity_id
_entity_poly.type
_entity_poly.pdbx_seq_one_letter_code
_entity_poly.pdbx_strand_id
1 'polypeptide(L)'
;MVVAILLLSVGVASSYYVNQIEKENKELAEGNIILVGDTEINLDELFEKYEVKNVETTKGNFTGISLSALINETNIEEKDAHDYTVVGSDGYKQTVSWEDMKKGIITEEKKTVFPHLPGKFWVKDIVKIEVS
;
A
#
# COMPACT_ATOMS: atom_id res chain seq x y z
N MET A 1 -53.24 16.02 11.05
CA MET A 1 -51.96 15.49 11.58
C MET A 1 -51.33 14.57 10.53
N VAL A 2 -50.90 15.12 9.39
CA VAL A 2 -50.32 14.36 8.25
C VAL A 2 -48.95 14.92 7.82
N VAL A 3 -48.63 16.15 8.22
CA VAL A 3 -47.37 16.83 7.85
C VAL A 3 -46.16 16.30 8.65
N ALA A 4 -46.37 15.74 9.84
CA ALA A 4 -45.29 15.24 10.70
C ALA A 4 -44.63 13.94 10.18
N ILE A 5 -45.35 13.14 9.38
CA ILE A 5 -44.85 11.83 8.89
C ILE A 5 -43.87 12.00 7.71
N LEU A 6 -43.99 13.10 6.94
CA LEU A 6 -43.10 13.41 5.82
C LEU A 6 -41.73 13.96 6.25
N LEU A 7 -41.62 14.55 7.44
CA LEU A 7 -40.34 15.10 7.94
C LEU A 7 -39.42 14.03 8.54
N LEU A 8 -39.98 12.90 9.01
CA LEU A 8 -39.20 11.80 9.58
C LEU A 8 -38.52 10.92 8.51
N SER A 9 -39.03 10.86 7.29
CA SER A 9 -38.45 10.05 6.21
C SER A 9 -37.19 10.65 5.59
N VAL A 10 -37.01 11.98 5.64
CA VAL A 10 -35.80 12.66 5.09
C VAL A 10 -34.58 12.44 6.00
N GLY A 11 -34.79 12.30 7.31
CA GLY A 11 -33.72 12.07 8.29
C GLY A 11 -33.09 10.68 8.18
N VAL A 12 -33.87 9.64 7.86
CA VAL A 12 -33.37 8.27 7.72
C VAL A 12 -32.53 8.10 6.45
N ALA A 13 -32.97 8.71 5.34
CA ALA A 13 -32.20 8.69 4.10
C ALA A 13 -30.84 9.38 4.27
N SER A 14 -30.81 10.57 4.89
CA SER A 14 -29.56 11.30 5.14
C SER A 14 -28.60 10.52 6.03
N SER A 15 -29.11 9.85 7.06
CA SER A 15 -28.29 9.02 7.94
C SER A 15 -27.69 7.82 7.20
N TYR A 16 -28.42 7.20 6.27
CA TYR A 16 -27.89 6.12 5.44
C TYR A 16 -26.77 6.58 4.50
N TYR A 17 -26.95 7.73 3.84
CA TYR A 17 -25.91 8.30 2.96
C TYR A 17 -24.66 8.69 3.75
N VAL A 18 -24.81 9.33 4.92
CA VAL A 18 -23.67 9.71 5.75
C VAL A 18 -22.94 8.48 6.28
N ASN A 19 -23.65 7.42 6.67
CA ASN A 19 -23.04 6.20 7.20
C ASN A 19 -22.36 5.34 6.12
N GLN A 20 -22.83 5.40 4.85
CA GLN A 20 -22.13 4.82 3.70
C GLN A 20 -20.82 5.55 3.42
N ILE A 21 -20.84 6.89 3.37
CA ILE A 21 -19.64 7.71 3.17
C ILE A 21 -18.66 7.51 4.34
N GLU A 22 -19.16 7.41 5.57
CA GLU A 22 -18.32 7.18 6.75
C GLU A 22 -17.74 5.76 6.74
N LYS A 23 -18.44 4.73 6.24
CA LYS A 23 -17.88 3.39 6.01
C LYS A 23 -16.83 3.36 4.90
N GLU A 24 -17.11 3.94 3.73
CA GLU A 24 -16.12 4.05 2.65
C GLU A 24 -14.86 4.78 3.13
N ASN A 25 -15.03 5.92 3.82
CA ASN A 25 -13.90 6.66 4.37
C ASN A 25 -13.19 5.93 5.52
N LYS A 26 -13.90 5.10 6.28
CA LYS A 26 -13.30 4.31 7.37
C LYS A 26 -12.60 3.05 6.86
N GLU A 27 -13.07 2.42 5.79
CA GLU A 27 -12.34 1.39 5.05
C GLU A 27 -11.10 1.97 4.35
N LEU A 28 -11.19 3.20 3.82
CA LEU A 28 -10.03 3.95 3.32
C LEU A 28 -9.06 4.36 4.46
N ALA A 29 -9.57 4.70 5.65
CA ALA A 29 -8.76 5.13 6.81
C ALA A 29 -8.20 3.95 7.66
N GLU A 30 -8.79 2.76 7.60
CA GLU A 30 -8.25 1.49 8.12
C GLU A 30 -7.50 0.70 7.02
N GLY A 31 -7.17 1.35 5.90
CA GLY A 31 -6.72 0.73 4.67
C GLY A 31 -5.33 0.08 4.72
N ASN A 32 -5.01 -0.64 3.64
CA ASN A 32 -3.74 -1.29 3.35
C ASN A 32 -2.62 -0.26 3.06
N ILE A 33 -2.45 0.73 3.94
CA ILE A 33 -1.58 1.90 3.76
C ILE A 33 -0.14 1.58 4.18
N ILE A 34 0.82 2.11 3.43
CA ILE A 34 2.23 2.16 3.78
C ILE A 34 2.78 3.58 3.60
N LEU A 35 3.75 3.97 4.41
CA LEU A 35 4.42 5.27 4.29
C LEU A 35 5.70 5.14 3.46
N VAL A 36 5.86 5.94 2.40
CA VAL A 36 7.03 5.90 1.51
C VAL A 36 7.63 7.30 1.42
N GLY A 37 8.82 7.47 2.01
CA GLY A 37 9.30 8.81 2.33
C GLY A 37 8.28 9.54 3.20
N ASP A 38 7.70 10.61 2.67
CA ASP A 38 6.63 11.41 3.30
C ASP A 38 5.25 11.21 2.65
N THR A 39 5.10 10.23 1.76
CA THR A 39 3.86 9.95 1.03
C THR A 39 3.18 8.70 1.55
N GLU A 40 1.92 8.82 1.96
CA GLU A 40 1.07 7.67 2.29
C GLU A 40 0.53 7.04 0.99
N ILE A 41 0.73 5.73 0.83
CA ILE A 41 0.28 4.98 -0.35
C ILE A 41 -0.71 3.92 0.11
N ASN A 42 -1.91 3.94 -0.47
CA ASN A 42 -2.88 2.87 -0.35
C ASN A 42 -2.52 1.74 -1.32
N LEU A 43 -2.17 0.56 -0.80
CA LEU A 43 -1.82 -0.57 -1.65
C LEU A 43 -3.00 -1.08 -2.47
N ASP A 44 -4.22 -1.04 -1.96
CA ASP A 44 -5.37 -1.59 -2.67
C ASP A 44 -5.61 -0.79 -3.97
N GLU A 45 -5.57 0.54 -3.89
CA GLU A 45 -5.60 1.42 -5.07
C GLU A 45 -4.42 1.17 -6.01
N LEU A 46 -3.23 0.87 -5.47
CA LEU A 46 -2.06 0.55 -6.27
C LEU A 46 -2.28 -0.75 -7.06
N PHE A 47 -2.83 -1.80 -6.43
CA PHE A 47 -3.14 -3.11 -7.03
C PHE A 47 -4.25 -3.02 -8.09
N GLU A 48 -5.16 -2.06 -7.98
CA GLU A 48 -6.12 -1.75 -9.03
C GLU A 48 -5.49 -0.98 -10.21
N LYS A 49 -4.54 -0.08 -9.91
CA LYS A 49 -3.90 0.81 -10.89
C LYS A 49 -2.81 0.14 -11.72
N TYR A 50 -2.04 -0.77 -11.13
CA TYR A 50 -0.85 -1.35 -11.73
C TYR A 50 -1.00 -2.83 -12.06
N GLU A 51 -0.28 -3.28 -13.09
CA GLU A 51 -0.22 -4.69 -13.45
C GLU A 51 0.44 -5.52 -12.34
N VAL A 52 -0.26 -6.55 -11.89
CA VAL A 52 0.25 -7.56 -10.97
C VAL A 52 1.23 -8.47 -11.70
N LYS A 53 2.47 -8.52 -11.20
CA LYS A 53 3.54 -9.36 -11.73
C LYS A 53 3.64 -10.66 -10.94
N ASN A 54 3.90 -11.75 -11.66
CA ASN A 54 4.30 -13.02 -11.05
C ASN A 54 5.82 -13.15 -11.12
N VAL A 55 6.42 -13.58 -10.02
CA VAL A 55 7.85 -13.72 -9.89
C VAL A 55 8.19 -15.07 -9.26
N GLU A 56 8.97 -15.85 -9.99
CA GLU A 56 9.44 -17.17 -9.53
C GLU A 56 10.68 -17.04 -8.66
N THR A 57 10.71 -17.77 -7.55
CA THR A 57 11.85 -17.77 -6.63
C THR A 57 12.17 -19.18 -6.17
N THR A 58 13.32 -19.36 -5.52
CA THR A 58 13.69 -20.64 -4.89
C THR A 58 12.75 -21.07 -3.76
N LYS A 59 11.88 -20.16 -3.27
CA LYS A 59 10.92 -20.41 -2.19
C LYS A 59 9.47 -20.52 -2.70
N GLY A 60 9.28 -20.59 -4.01
CA GLY A 60 7.97 -20.62 -4.66
C GLY A 60 7.69 -19.34 -5.45
N ASN A 61 6.47 -19.27 -5.99
CA ASN A 61 6.02 -18.17 -6.83
C ASN A 61 5.29 -17.13 -5.98
N PHE A 62 5.56 -15.86 -6.25
CA PHE A 62 4.94 -14.73 -5.56
C PHE A 62 4.33 -13.78 -6.57
N THR A 63 3.18 -13.21 -6.23
CA THR A 63 2.49 -12.20 -7.04
C THR A 63 2.47 -10.87 -6.32
N GLY A 64 2.67 -9.78 -7.05
CA GLY A 64 2.74 -8.45 -6.47
C GLY A 64 3.01 -7.37 -7.50
N ILE A 65 3.04 -6.13 -7.04
CA ILE A 65 3.37 -4.96 -7.87
C ILE A 65 4.85 -4.65 -7.75
N SER A 66 5.43 -4.14 -8.83
CA SER A 66 6.80 -3.62 -8.86
C SER A 66 7.03 -2.58 -7.75
N LEU A 67 8.04 -2.77 -6.91
CA LEU A 67 8.41 -1.76 -5.89
C LEU A 67 8.80 -0.41 -6.52
N SER A 68 9.37 -0.44 -7.72
CA SER A 68 9.61 0.78 -8.50
C SER A 68 8.33 1.55 -8.87
N ALA A 69 7.21 0.86 -9.13
CA ALA A 69 5.93 1.53 -9.42
C ALA A 69 5.41 2.26 -8.17
N LEU A 70 5.55 1.63 -7.01
CA LEU A 70 5.25 2.24 -5.72
C LEU A 70 6.10 3.50 -5.46
N ILE A 71 7.41 3.46 -5.72
CA ILE A 71 8.26 4.67 -5.60
C ILE A 71 7.87 5.73 -6.65
N ASN A 72 7.38 5.34 -7.82
CA ASN A 72 6.93 6.28 -8.86
C ASN A 72 5.64 7.03 -8.49
N GLU A 73 4.87 6.56 -7.50
CA GLU A 73 3.73 7.30 -6.94
C GLU A 73 4.16 8.45 -6.01
N THR A 74 5.44 8.53 -5.68
CA THR A 74 5.98 9.58 -4.81
C THR A 74 6.67 10.68 -5.60
N ASN A 75 6.91 11.82 -4.94
CA ASN A 75 7.68 12.95 -5.49
C ASN A 75 9.21 12.79 -5.31
N ILE A 76 9.72 11.58 -5.08
CA ILE A 76 11.16 11.34 -4.91
C ILE A 76 11.87 11.60 -6.25
N GLU A 77 12.70 12.64 -6.27
CA GLU A 77 13.63 12.94 -7.36
C GLU A 77 14.89 12.09 -7.24
N GLU A 78 15.72 12.04 -8.29
CA GLU A 78 17.02 11.34 -8.29
C GLU A 78 16.99 9.94 -7.66
N LYS A 79 16.00 9.10 -8.01
CA LYS A 79 15.74 7.79 -7.37
C LYS A 79 16.99 6.89 -7.28
N ASP A 80 17.86 6.93 -8.28
CA ASP A 80 19.11 6.17 -8.33
C ASP A 80 20.19 6.67 -7.33
N ALA A 81 20.05 7.88 -6.78
CA ALA A 81 20.96 8.46 -5.79
C ALA A 81 20.60 8.13 -4.34
N HIS A 82 19.49 7.41 -4.13
CA HIS A 82 18.96 7.07 -2.81
C HIS A 82 19.08 5.59 -2.48
N ASP A 83 19.27 5.33 -1.20
CA ASP A 83 19.06 4.02 -0.60
C ASP A 83 17.66 3.92 -0.01
N TYR A 84 17.06 2.73 -0.10
CA TYR A 84 15.68 2.47 0.34
C TYR A 84 15.68 1.49 1.50
N THR A 85 15.27 1.95 2.68
CA THR A 85 15.16 1.10 3.87
C THR A 85 13.71 0.67 4.08
N VAL A 86 13.43 -0.59 3.81
CA VAL A 86 12.13 -1.22 4.02
C VAL A 86 11.99 -1.61 5.49
N VAL A 87 10.90 -1.18 6.12
CA VAL A 87 10.61 -1.34 7.55
C VAL A 87 9.31 -2.11 7.75
N GLY A 88 9.41 -3.26 8.42
CA GLY A 88 8.27 -4.06 8.88
C GLY A 88 7.67 -3.52 10.18
N SER A 89 6.41 -3.89 10.45
CA SER A 89 5.69 -3.54 11.69
C SER A 89 6.38 -4.07 12.96
N ASP A 90 7.15 -5.15 12.85
CA ASP A 90 7.96 -5.75 13.91
C ASP A 90 9.28 -4.99 14.19
N GLY A 91 9.55 -3.92 13.44
CA GLY A 91 10.79 -3.16 13.51
C GLY A 91 11.94 -3.78 12.73
N TYR A 92 11.74 -4.90 12.02
CA TYR A 92 12.74 -5.46 11.13
C TYR A 92 12.98 -4.51 9.95
N LYS A 93 14.25 -4.25 9.65
CA LYS A 93 14.65 -3.31 8.59
C LYS A 93 15.67 -3.94 7.67
N GLN A 94 15.54 -3.67 6.38
CA GLN A 94 16.58 -3.97 5.39
C GLN A 94 16.69 -2.83 4.39
N THR A 95 17.92 -2.47 4.06
CA THR A 95 18.25 -1.42 3.09
C THR A 95 18.64 -2.05 1.76
N VAL A 96 18.08 -1.52 0.68
CA VAL A 96 18.31 -1.98 -0.69
C VAL A 96 18.53 -0.78 -1.61
N SER A 97 19.24 -1.01 -2.72
CA SER A 97 19.47 0.03 -3.72
C SER A 97 18.23 0.23 -4.61
N TRP A 98 18.19 1.32 -5.36
CA TRP A 98 17.17 1.50 -6.40
C TRP A 98 17.17 0.39 -7.46
N GLU A 99 18.34 -0.13 -7.83
CA GLU A 99 18.47 -1.27 -8.76
C GLU A 99 17.76 -2.53 -8.23
N ASP A 100 17.79 -2.72 -6.91
CA ASP A 100 17.07 -3.81 -6.25
C ASP A 100 15.57 -3.56 -6.22
N MET A 101 15.15 -2.32 -5.94
CA MET A 101 13.74 -1.89 -5.96
C MET A 101 13.10 -2.10 -7.33
N LYS A 102 13.84 -1.88 -8.43
CA LYS A 102 13.35 -2.14 -9.79
C LYS A 102 13.07 -3.62 -10.09
N LYS A 103 13.69 -4.54 -9.35
CA LYS A 103 13.59 -5.99 -9.54
C LYS A 103 12.71 -6.68 -8.51
N GLY A 104 12.37 -5.98 -7.42
CA GLY A 104 11.51 -6.49 -6.37
C GLY A 104 10.03 -6.19 -6.58
N ILE A 105 9.19 -6.96 -5.89
CA ILE A 105 7.75 -6.73 -5.82
C ILE A 105 7.29 -6.56 -4.37
N ILE A 106 6.17 -5.88 -4.19
CA ILE A 106 5.37 -5.89 -2.95
C ILE A 106 4.12 -6.72 -3.19
N THR A 107 3.82 -7.65 -2.30
CA THR A 107 2.60 -8.47 -2.33
C THR A 107 1.44 -7.78 -1.62
N GLU A 108 0.21 -8.24 -1.84
CA GLU A 108 -0.99 -7.73 -1.14
C GLU A 108 -0.87 -7.88 0.39
N GLU A 109 -0.18 -8.92 0.85
CA GLU A 109 0.16 -9.17 2.27
C GLU A 109 1.28 -8.23 2.81
N LYS A 110 1.53 -7.08 2.18
CA LYS A 110 2.59 -6.12 2.53
C LYS A 110 3.97 -6.75 2.69
N LYS A 111 4.34 -7.70 1.82
CA LYS A 111 5.66 -8.35 1.86
C LYS A 111 6.50 -7.98 0.64
N THR A 112 7.76 -7.66 0.87
CA THR A 112 8.73 -7.50 -0.22
C THR A 112 9.29 -8.85 -0.64
N VAL A 113 9.44 -9.03 -1.95
CA VAL A 113 10.10 -10.21 -2.53
C VAL A 113 11.12 -9.72 -3.55
N PHE A 114 12.37 -10.12 -3.32
CA PHE A 114 13.50 -9.79 -4.19
C PHE A 114 14.13 -11.09 -4.70
N PRO A 115 13.86 -11.52 -5.95
CA PRO A 115 14.30 -12.83 -6.45
C PRO A 115 15.83 -12.97 -6.50
N HIS A 116 16.51 -11.85 -6.71
CA HIS A 116 17.97 -11.79 -6.82
C HIS A 116 18.67 -11.58 -5.48
N LEU A 117 17.93 -11.34 -4.39
CA LEU A 117 18.50 -11.14 -3.06
C LEU A 117 18.16 -12.30 -2.10
N PRO A 118 19.02 -12.55 -1.09
CA PRO A 118 18.71 -13.51 -0.04
C PRO A 118 17.41 -13.16 0.68
N GLY A 119 16.69 -14.18 1.15
CA GLY A 119 15.38 -14.00 1.78
C GLY A 119 15.35 -13.16 3.06
N LYS A 120 16.51 -12.74 3.61
CA LYS A 120 16.56 -11.74 4.69
C LYS A 120 16.04 -10.38 4.22
N PHE A 121 16.21 -10.04 2.94
CA PHE A 121 15.70 -8.78 2.37
C PHE A 121 14.18 -8.79 2.14
N TRP A 122 13.50 -9.92 2.40
CA TRP A 122 12.08 -10.09 2.15
C TRP A 122 11.31 -9.74 3.42
N VAL A 123 11.18 -8.44 3.66
CA VAL A 123 10.51 -7.86 4.83
C VAL A 123 9.00 -8.09 4.72
N LYS A 124 8.38 -8.55 5.82
CA LYS A 124 6.93 -8.78 5.94
C LYS A 124 6.26 -7.62 6.66
N ASP A 125 4.94 -7.53 6.52
CA ASP A 125 4.10 -6.58 7.25
C ASP A 125 4.65 -5.16 7.18
N ILE A 126 5.02 -4.74 5.97
CA ILE A 126 5.69 -3.45 5.71
C ILE A 126 4.77 -2.33 6.16
N VAL A 127 5.34 -1.38 6.91
CA VAL A 127 4.66 -0.16 7.34
C VAL A 127 5.30 1.09 6.75
N LYS A 128 6.59 1.03 6.43
CA LYS A 128 7.35 2.19 5.97
C LYS A 128 8.48 1.81 5.02
N ILE A 129 8.75 2.68 4.05
CA ILE A 129 9.98 2.69 3.26
C ILE A 129 10.64 4.05 3.46
N GLU A 130 11.82 4.05 4.09
CA GLU A 130 12.64 5.22 4.32
C GLU A 130 13.55 5.44 3.11
N VAL A 131 13.82 6.72 2.80
CA VAL A 131 14.63 7.15 1.66
C VAL A 131 15.76 8.00 2.21
N SER A 132 17.00 7.62 1.90
CA SER A 132 18.22 8.25 2.44
C SER A 132 19.25 8.54 1.37
#